data_AF-A0AAI8VZP4-F1
#
_entry.id   AF-A0AAI8VZP4-F1
#
_cell.length_a   1.000
_cell.length_b   1.000
_cell.length_c   1.000
_cell.angle_alpha   90.00
_cell.angle_beta   90.00
_cell.angle_gamma   90.00
#
_symmetry.space_group_name_H-M   'P 1'
#
loop_
_entity.id
_entity.type
_entity.pdbx_description
1 polymer ?
#
loop_
_entity_poly.entity_id
_entity_poly.type
_entity_poly.pdbx_seq_one_letter_code
_entity_poly.pdbx_strand_id
1 'polypeptide(L)'
;MKASIIFFVSALRSLAAAVPIDDVATTLYYGKCKALDGPGECVFTNNGESVTKPCGVNYKCKFTGENCHYNPTGGHAHCNL
;
A
#
# COMPACT_ATOMS: atom_id res chain seq x y z
N MET A 1 27.89 -18.11 34.02
CA MET A 1 27.66 -16.66 33.85
C MET A 1 26.97 -16.48 32.51
N LYS A 2 25.75 -15.96 32.51
CA LYS A 2 24.79 -16.00 31.39
C LYS A 2 24.89 -14.67 30.64
N ALA A 3 25.47 -14.67 29.44
CA ALA A 3 25.51 -13.50 28.58
C ALA A 3 24.22 -13.48 27.73
N SER A 4 23.25 -12.65 28.11
CA SER A 4 22.08 -12.35 27.28
C SER A 4 22.51 -11.47 26.12
N ILE A 5 22.47 -12.02 24.91
CA ILE A 5 22.61 -11.26 23.67
C ILE A 5 21.30 -10.50 23.47
N ILE A 6 21.34 -9.18 23.67
CA ILE A 6 20.24 -8.29 23.30
C ILE A 6 20.29 -8.13 21.78
N PHE A 7 19.45 -8.88 21.07
CA PHE A 7 19.20 -8.67 19.64
C PHE A 7 18.44 -7.35 19.47
N PHE A 8 19.15 -6.27 19.15
CA PHE A 8 18.54 -5.07 18.57
C PHE A 8 18.03 -5.45 17.18
N VAL A 9 16.77 -5.87 17.08
CA VAL A 9 16.05 -5.91 15.80
C VAL A 9 15.79 -4.45 15.43
N SER A 10 16.71 -3.86 14.69
CA SER A 10 16.54 -2.58 14.02
C SER A 10 15.38 -2.73 13.03
N ALA A 11 14.15 -2.48 13.50
CA ALA A 11 13.02 -2.27 12.63
C ALA A 11 13.27 -0.96 11.87
N LEU A 12 14.04 -1.02 10.77
CA LEU A 12 13.92 -0.07 9.68
C LEU A 12 12.50 -0.21 9.15
N ARG A 13 11.54 0.45 9.82
CA ARG A 13 10.31 0.85 9.16
C ARG A 13 10.77 1.88 8.15
N SER A 14 11.07 1.42 6.94
CA SER A 14 11.21 2.27 5.77
C SER A 14 10.03 3.21 5.80
N LEU A 15 10.28 4.45 6.18
CA LEU A 15 9.32 5.52 6.07
C LEU A 15 9.20 5.71 4.56
N ALA A 16 8.31 4.94 3.93
CA ALA A 16 7.91 5.17 2.56
C ALA A 16 7.43 6.62 2.55
N ALA A 17 8.26 7.51 2.03
CA ALA A 17 7.92 8.91 1.88
C ALA A 17 6.57 8.93 1.18
N ALA A 18 5.56 9.46 1.85
CA ALA A 18 4.25 9.59 1.26
C ALA A 18 4.40 10.65 0.17
N VAL A 19 4.52 10.19 -1.08
CA VAL A 19 4.43 11.06 -2.25
C VAL A 19 3.10 11.81 -2.13
N PRO A 20 3.11 13.15 -2.15
CA PRO A 20 1.87 13.90 -2.14
C PRO A 20 1.06 13.46 -3.35
N ILE A 21 -0.10 12.88 -3.08
CA ILE A 21 -1.06 12.63 -4.14
C ILE A 21 -1.76 13.97 -4.33
N ASP A 22 -1.63 14.56 -5.51
CA ASP A 22 -2.48 15.68 -5.88
C ASP A 22 -3.94 15.19 -5.79
N ASP A 23 -4.61 15.52 -4.68
CA ASP A 23 -6.00 15.17 -4.35
C ASP A 23 -6.99 15.92 -5.27
N VAL A 24 -6.80 15.78 -6.58
CA VAL A 24 -7.78 16.17 -7.56
C VAL A 24 -8.87 15.11 -7.49
N ALA A 25 -10.05 15.51 -7.03
CA ALA A 25 -11.17 14.65 -6.63
C ALA A 25 -11.71 13.68 -7.71
N THR A 26 -11.14 13.70 -8.92
CA THR A 26 -11.53 12.88 -10.07
C THR A 26 -10.41 11.95 -10.55
N THR A 27 -9.19 12.05 -10.03
CA THR A 27 -8.06 11.26 -10.53
C THR A 27 -8.10 9.86 -9.93
N LEU A 28 -8.36 8.85 -10.76
CA LEU A 28 -8.19 7.45 -10.40
C LEU A 28 -6.77 7.00 -10.72
N TYR A 29 -6.08 6.48 -9.71
CA TYR A 29 -4.74 5.92 -9.88
C TYR A 29 -4.82 4.42 -10.06
N TYR A 30 -4.50 3.92 -11.24
CA TYR A 30 -4.55 2.49 -11.54
C TYR A 30 -3.22 1.82 -11.23
N GLY A 31 -3.30 0.64 -10.62
CA GLY A 31 -2.14 -0.08 -10.13
C GLY A 31 -2.33 -1.57 -10.09
N LYS A 32 -1.39 -2.22 -9.41
CA LYS A 32 -1.38 -3.65 -9.15
C LYS A 32 -1.52 -3.91 -7.66
N CYS A 33 -2.35 -4.88 -7.32
CA CYS A 33 -2.52 -5.24 -5.94
C CYS A 33 -1.44 -6.20 -5.45
N LYS A 34 -1.09 -6.08 -4.18
CA LYS A 34 -0.30 -7.00 -3.39
C LYS A 34 -1.22 -7.68 -2.37
N ALA A 35 -1.35 -9.00 -2.47
CA ALA A 35 -2.11 -9.78 -1.51
C ALA A 35 -1.33 -9.90 -0.19
N LEU A 36 -2.04 -9.72 0.92
CA LEU A 36 -1.55 -9.86 2.29
C LEU A 36 -2.57 -10.71 3.08
N ASP A 37 -2.20 -11.20 4.27
CA ASP A 37 -3.12 -11.89 5.22
C ASP A 37 -4.27 -10.99 5.76
N GLY A 38 -4.46 -9.79 5.21
CA GLY A 38 -5.44 -8.77 5.63
C GLY A 38 -6.03 -8.00 4.43
N PRO A 39 -6.40 -6.70 4.59
CA PRO A 39 -6.70 -5.88 3.42
C PRO A 39 -5.45 -5.82 2.54
N GLY A 40 -5.61 -6.03 1.23
CA GLY A 40 -4.49 -5.96 0.29
C GLY A 40 -3.91 -4.55 0.21
N GLU A 41 -2.87 -4.38 -0.58
CA GLU A 41 -2.29 -3.06 -0.88
C GLU A 41 -2.32 -2.80 -2.38
N CYS A 42 -2.84 -1.66 -2.80
CA CYS A 42 -2.75 -1.21 -4.19
C CYS A 42 -1.47 -0.41 -4.39
N VAL A 43 -0.63 -0.87 -5.33
CA VAL A 43 0.63 -0.23 -5.71
C VAL A 43 0.47 0.38 -7.09
N PHE A 44 0.68 1.69 -7.21
CA PHE A 44 0.59 2.44 -8.47
C PHE A 44 1.71 3.45 -8.57
N THR A 45 2.01 3.91 -9.79
CA THR A 45 2.99 4.97 -10.00
C THR A 45 2.28 6.31 -10.06
N ASN A 46 2.75 7.27 -9.27
CA ASN A 46 2.32 8.67 -9.33
C ASN A 46 3.57 9.55 -9.44
N ASN A 47 3.61 10.46 -10.41
CA ASN A 47 4.76 11.35 -10.66
C ASN A 47 6.11 10.61 -10.77
N GLY A 48 6.11 9.39 -11.32
CA GLY A 48 7.31 8.55 -11.47
C GLY A 48 7.72 7.77 -10.22
N GLU A 49 7.01 7.95 -9.10
CA GLU A 49 7.28 7.25 -7.84
C GLU A 49 6.24 6.17 -7.56
N SER A 50 6.68 5.08 -6.93
CA SER A 50 5.78 4.00 -6.52
C SER A 50 5.06 4.38 -5.22
N VAL A 51 3.74 4.45 -5.28
CA VAL A 51 2.86 4.77 -4.16
C VAL A 51 2.08 3.52 -3.79
N THR A 52 2.00 3.24 -2.49
CA THR A 52 1.25 2.11 -1.94
C THR A 52 0.11 2.62 -1.08
N LYS A 53 -1.11 2.18 -1.34
CA LYS A 53 -2.30 2.52 -0.55
C LYS A 53 -3.04 1.26 -0.11
N PRO A 54 -3.48 1.20 1.15
CA PRO A 54 -4.26 0.06 1.62
C PRO A 54 -5.58 -0.02 0.86
N CYS A 55 -5.98 -1.23 0.53
CA CYS A 55 -7.32 -1.51 0.05
C CYS A 55 -8.32 -1.26 1.20
N GLY A 56 -9.54 -0.81 0.87
CA GLY A 56 -10.60 -0.71 1.88
C GLY A 56 -10.87 -2.07 2.54
N VAL A 57 -11.39 -2.09 3.77
CA VAL A 57 -11.57 -3.33 4.55
C VAL A 57 -12.46 -4.40 3.88
N ASN A 58 -13.30 -3.99 2.93
CA ASN A 58 -14.15 -4.87 2.12
C ASN A 58 -13.49 -5.32 0.79
N TYR A 59 -12.32 -4.77 0.47
CA TYR A 59 -11.58 -5.00 -0.75
C TYR A 59 -10.33 -5.81 -0.44
N LYS A 60 -10.38 -7.09 -0.74
CA LYS A 60 -9.25 -8.01 -0.61
C LYS A 60 -8.73 -8.37 -1.98
N CYS A 61 -7.41 -8.46 -2.06
CA CYS A 61 -6.76 -8.96 -3.26
C CYS A 61 -6.69 -10.46 -3.13
N LYS A 62 -7.31 -11.16 -4.07
CA LYS A 62 -7.28 -12.62 -4.12
C LYS A 62 -5.88 -13.08 -4.51
N PHE A 63 -5.21 -12.32 -5.38
CA PHE A 63 -3.85 -12.62 -5.84
C PHE A 63 -3.01 -11.35 -5.98
N THR A 64 -1.70 -11.48 -5.73
CA THR A 64 -0.74 -10.42 -6.08
C THR A 64 -0.66 -10.28 -7.60
N GLY A 65 -0.75 -9.05 -8.11
CA GLY A 65 -0.76 -8.72 -9.53
C GLY A 65 -2.15 -8.44 -10.12
N GLU A 66 -3.21 -8.57 -9.33
CA GLU A 66 -4.56 -8.15 -9.73
C GLU A 66 -4.63 -6.64 -9.98
N ASN A 67 -5.57 -6.21 -10.82
CA ASN A 67 -5.78 -4.79 -11.04
C ASN A 67 -6.43 -4.15 -9.80
N CYS A 68 -6.00 -2.93 -9.48
CA CYS A 68 -6.59 -2.11 -8.44
C CYS A 68 -6.61 -0.65 -8.88
N HIS A 69 -7.44 0.16 -8.22
CA HIS A 69 -7.40 1.60 -8.38
C HIS A 69 -7.55 2.32 -7.03
N TYR A 70 -6.85 3.42 -6.87
CA TYR A 70 -6.99 4.31 -5.73
C TYR A 70 -7.80 5.55 -6.12
N ASN A 71 -8.83 5.84 -5.33
CA ASN A 71 -9.62 7.06 -5.41
C ASN A 71 -9.28 7.96 -4.22
N PRO A 72 -8.60 9.09 -4.42
CA PRO A 72 -8.24 10.02 -3.35
C PRO A 72 -9.46 10.54 -2.57
N THR A 73 -10.57 10.78 -3.26
CA THR A 73 -11.83 11.27 -2.66
C THR A 73 -12.42 10.30 -1.64
N GLY A 74 -12.24 9.00 -1.87
CA GLY A 74 -12.69 7.96 -0.94
C GLY A 74 -11.70 7.65 0.19
N GLY A 75 -10.43 8.07 0.05
CA GLY A 75 -9.35 7.73 0.98
C GLY A 75 -9.01 6.24 1.03
N HIS A 76 -9.55 5.41 0.13
CA HIS A 76 -9.31 3.97 0.08
C HIS A 76 -9.09 3.49 -1.36
N ALA A 77 -8.26 2.44 -1.51
CA ALA A 77 -8.12 1.75 -2.78
C ALA A 77 -9.20 0.67 -2.94
N HIS A 78 -9.72 0.56 -4.16
CA HIS A 78 -10.61 -0.49 -4.59
C HIS A 78 -9.76 -1.57 -5.27
N CYS A 79 -9.78 -2.76 -4.69
CA CYS A 79 -8.96 -3.87 -5.12
C CYS A 79 -9.86 -5.09 -5.33
N ASN A 80 -9.69 -5.80 -6.47
CA ASN A 80 -10.61 -6.77 -7.09
C ASN A 80 -11.50 -6.12 -8.16
N LEU A 81 -10.98 -6.01 -9.39
CA LEU A 81 -11.72 -5.74 -10.62
C LEU A 81 -11.62 -6.95 -11.55
#